data_AF-A0A1J4YV94-F1
#
_entry.id   AF-A0A1J4YV94-F1
#
_cell.length_a   1.000
_cell.length_b   1.000
_cell.length_c   1.000
_cell.angle_alpha   90.00
_cell.angle_beta   90.00
_cell.angle_gamma   90.00
#
_symmetry.space_group_name_H-M   'P 1'
#
loop_
_entity.id
_entity.type
_entity.pdbx_description
1 polymer ?
#
loop_
_entity_poly.entity_id
_entity_poly.type
_entity_poly.pdbx_seq_one_letter_code
_entity_poly.pdbx_strand_id
1 'polypeptide(L)'
;HGSARQLIPQLAAQLGAQAVYCNRDDEPQAIARDAEVAGQLAAHNIDFYSCKDQVIFERDEVLTGSGKPYAVFTPYKNAWLKKLDDFYLRAYPTERYFDHLASSPPGALPDLAELGFQPTNLHELAMPCGMSGAATLFADFVARIDRYQQARDFPALKGVSYLSPHLRCGTIPIRALARHAHYTGGIGAQTWLSELIWRDFYQMLLYHHPHVVNHAYKPQFDALAWGNNPDWFAAWCAGRTGYPLVDAGMRQLNQTGFMHNRLRMVTASFLVKDLQIDWRWGERYFAQKLLDFELASNNGGWQWAASTGCDAQPWFRIFNPVTQSEKFDPQGKFIRRYVPELANCPDKYIHAPWLLPHSEQVRCGIEIGREYPAPIVDHALAREKTLAMFKRASG
;
A
#
# COMPACT_ATOMS: atom_id res chain seq x y z
N HIS A 1 13.21 22.42 12.75
CA HIS A 1 12.61 21.07 12.66
C HIS A 1 13.28 20.16 13.69
N GLY A 2 12.67 19.04 14.11
CA GLY A 2 13.26 18.12 15.10
C GLY A 2 12.28 17.12 15.69
N SER A 3 12.64 16.48 16.81
CA SER A 3 11.84 15.44 17.45
C SER A 3 10.53 15.98 18.04
N ALA A 4 9.39 15.45 17.58
CA ALA A 4 8.08 15.83 18.10
C ALA A 4 7.94 15.60 19.63
N ARG A 5 8.61 14.56 20.15
CA ARG A 5 8.66 14.25 21.60
C ARG A 5 9.19 15.40 22.45
N GLN A 6 10.05 16.25 21.87
CA GLN A 6 10.68 17.36 22.56
C GLN A 6 10.05 18.69 22.14
N LEU A 7 9.88 18.89 20.84
CA LEU A 7 9.50 20.20 20.31
C LEU A 7 8.02 20.53 20.54
N ILE A 8 7.11 19.56 20.55
CA ILE A 8 5.68 19.84 20.77
C ILE A 8 5.43 20.32 22.21
N PRO A 9 5.91 19.64 23.28
CA PRO A 9 5.77 20.15 24.64
C PRO A 9 6.43 21.51 24.85
N GLN A 10 7.65 21.71 24.30
CA GLN A 10 8.35 23.00 24.38
C GLN A 10 7.55 24.12 23.71
N LEU A 11 7.04 23.89 22.49
CA LEU A 11 6.25 24.88 21.78
C LEU A 11 4.94 25.20 22.51
N ALA A 12 4.25 24.18 23.03
CA ALA A 12 3.03 24.38 23.80
C ALA A 12 3.28 25.27 25.03
N ALA A 13 4.37 25.02 25.77
CA ALA A 13 4.76 25.85 26.90
C ALA A 13 5.14 27.29 26.50
N GLN A 14 5.89 27.46 25.41
CA GLN A 14 6.26 28.78 24.87
C GLN A 14 5.04 29.61 24.46
N LEU A 15 4.01 28.96 23.90
CA LEU A 15 2.77 29.60 23.50
C LEU A 15 1.80 29.84 24.68
N GLY A 16 2.07 29.27 25.87
CA GLY A 16 1.11 29.26 26.98
C GLY A 16 -0.17 28.50 26.63
N ALA A 17 -0.08 27.47 25.79
CA ALA A 17 -1.22 26.68 25.37
C ALA A 17 -1.82 25.91 26.55
N GLN A 18 -3.15 25.90 26.64
CA GLN A 18 -3.87 25.12 27.65
C GLN A 18 -4.06 23.66 27.24
N ALA A 19 -4.07 23.40 25.94
CA ALA A 19 -4.28 22.07 25.39
C ALA A 19 -3.58 21.91 24.04
N VAL A 20 -3.20 20.67 23.73
CA VAL A 20 -2.72 20.23 22.42
C VAL A 20 -3.70 19.21 21.84
N TYR A 21 -4.10 19.41 20.60
CA TYR A 21 -4.99 18.51 19.85
C TYR A 21 -4.23 17.84 18.71
N CYS A 22 -4.42 16.54 18.53
CA CYS A 22 -3.92 15.81 17.37
C CYS A 22 -4.93 14.77 16.86
N ASN A 23 -4.69 14.24 15.67
CA ASN A 23 -5.39 13.05 15.19
C ASN A 23 -4.60 11.80 15.58
N ARG A 24 -5.32 10.72 15.94
CA ARG A 24 -4.74 9.43 16.29
C ARG A 24 -4.05 8.78 15.09
N ASP A 25 -2.95 8.12 15.39
CA ASP A 25 -2.21 7.23 14.51
C ASP A 25 -1.96 5.93 15.30
N ASP A 26 -2.55 4.83 14.83
CA ASP A 26 -2.55 3.56 15.53
C ASP A 26 -1.29 2.71 15.23
N GLU A 27 -0.31 3.27 14.50
CA GLU A 27 0.98 2.62 14.33
C GLU A 27 1.78 2.59 15.65
N PRO A 28 2.48 1.48 15.99
CA PRO A 28 3.12 1.33 17.30
C PRO A 28 4.09 2.44 17.69
N GLN A 29 4.87 2.96 16.72
CA GLN A 29 5.80 4.06 16.98
C GLN A 29 5.07 5.38 17.28
N ALA A 30 3.92 5.62 16.62
CA ALA A 30 3.12 6.82 16.83
C ALA A 30 2.40 6.77 18.18
N ILE A 31 1.84 5.63 18.57
CA ILE A 31 1.25 5.43 19.91
C ILE A 31 2.30 5.73 21.00
N ALA A 32 3.50 5.17 20.88
CA ALA A 32 4.57 5.41 21.86
C ALA A 32 5.02 6.88 21.88
N ARG A 33 5.13 7.52 20.70
CA ARG A 33 5.46 8.96 20.58
C ARG A 33 4.41 9.82 21.29
N ASP A 34 3.13 9.59 21.01
CA ASP A 34 2.05 10.42 21.51
C ASP A 34 1.84 10.25 23.03
N ALA A 35 2.05 9.04 23.55
CA ALA A 35 2.05 8.79 24.99
C ALA A 35 3.16 9.57 25.72
N GLU A 36 4.36 9.65 25.14
CA GLU A 36 5.47 10.41 25.71
C GLU A 36 5.22 11.92 25.64
N VAL A 37 4.70 12.43 24.53
CA VAL A 37 4.29 13.83 24.37
C VAL A 37 3.22 14.19 25.40
N ALA A 38 2.19 13.36 25.55
CA ALA A 38 1.13 13.57 26.53
C ALA A 38 1.69 13.62 27.97
N GLY A 39 2.61 12.72 28.32
CA GLY A 39 3.27 12.73 29.64
C GLY A 39 4.05 14.02 29.91
N GLN A 40 4.79 14.53 28.91
CA GLN A 40 5.55 15.78 29.06
C GLN A 40 4.65 17.02 29.13
N LEU A 41 3.54 17.06 28.39
CA LEU A 41 2.54 18.12 28.46
C LEU A 41 1.85 18.16 29.82
N ALA A 42 1.48 16.99 30.36
CA ALA A 42 0.85 16.87 31.67
C ALA A 42 1.73 17.41 32.80
N ALA A 43 3.06 17.25 32.71
CA ALA A 43 4.00 17.83 33.67
C ALA A 43 3.98 19.37 33.73
N HIS A 44 3.43 20.02 32.70
CA HIS A 44 3.25 21.47 32.60
C HIS A 44 1.78 21.90 32.76
N ASN A 45 0.88 21.00 33.18
CA ASN A 45 -0.57 21.22 33.23
C ASN A 45 -1.18 21.63 31.89
N ILE A 46 -0.66 21.07 30.79
CA ILE A 46 -1.19 21.25 29.44
C ILE A 46 -1.94 19.98 29.06
N ASP A 47 -3.21 20.10 28.70
CA ASP A 47 -4.03 18.95 28.31
C ASP A 47 -3.61 18.39 26.94
N PHE A 48 -3.81 17.09 26.74
CA PHE A 48 -3.57 16.43 25.46
C PHE A 48 -4.82 15.67 25.01
N TYR A 49 -5.33 16.03 23.83
CA TYR A 49 -6.51 15.42 23.24
C TYR A 49 -6.19 14.81 21.88
N SER A 50 -6.61 13.56 21.67
CA SER A 50 -6.51 12.91 20.37
C SER A 50 -7.90 12.64 19.78
N CYS A 51 -8.02 12.73 18.46
CA CYS A 51 -9.27 12.56 17.71
C CYS A 51 -9.13 11.49 16.62
N LYS A 52 -10.25 10.81 16.29
CA LYS A 52 -10.31 9.85 15.18
C LYS A 52 -10.37 10.59 13.85
N ASP A 53 -9.48 10.25 12.91
CA ASP A 53 -9.54 10.83 11.58
C ASP A 53 -9.20 9.87 10.44
N GLN A 54 -8.16 9.06 10.62
CA GLN A 54 -7.62 8.25 9.52
C GLN A 54 -8.62 7.23 8.96
N VAL A 55 -9.54 6.69 9.78
CA VAL A 55 -10.46 5.60 9.41
C VAL A 55 -11.91 5.96 9.75
N ILE A 56 -12.87 5.20 9.20
CA ILE A 56 -14.29 5.37 9.59
C ILE A 56 -14.54 4.72 10.94
N PHE A 57 -14.07 3.50 11.14
CA PHE A 57 -14.09 2.80 12.43
C PHE A 57 -12.67 2.42 12.86
N GLU A 58 -12.27 2.86 14.05
CA GLU A 58 -10.96 2.59 14.65
C GLU A 58 -11.06 1.50 15.73
N ARG A 59 -9.95 0.78 15.96
CA ARG A 59 -9.75 -0.07 17.15
C ARG A 59 -10.91 -1.04 17.42
N ASP A 60 -11.69 -0.76 18.46
CA ASP A 60 -12.75 -1.59 19.02
C ASP A 60 -14.14 -1.26 18.47
N GLU A 61 -14.24 -0.31 17.54
CA GLU A 61 -15.54 0.12 17.03
C GLU A 61 -16.24 -0.96 16.20
N VAL A 62 -15.50 -1.93 15.64
CA VAL A 62 -16.08 -3.08 14.92
C VAL A 62 -15.43 -4.37 15.43
N LEU A 63 -16.12 -5.04 16.36
CA LEU A 63 -15.72 -6.31 16.95
C LEU A 63 -16.74 -7.42 16.63
N THR A 64 -16.33 -8.67 16.83
CA THR A 64 -17.23 -9.82 16.74
C THR A 64 -18.29 -9.77 17.85
N GLY A 65 -19.33 -10.60 17.74
CA GLY A 65 -20.33 -10.74 18.82
C GLY A 65 -19.77 -11.22 20.17
N SER A 66 -18.54 -11.75 20.19
CA SER A 66 -17.81 -12.12 21.42
C SER A 66 -16.82 -11.04 21.90
N GLY A 67 -16.85 -9.84 21.31
CA GLY A 67 -15.96 -8.74 21.69
C GLY A 67 -14.51 -8.94 21.27
N LYS A 68 -14.24 -9.76 20.25
CA LYS A 68 -12.88 -10.02 19.73
C LYS A 68 -12.66 -9.29 18.40
N PRO A 69 -11.42 -8.93 18.05
CA PRO A 69 -11.12 -8.40 16.72
C PRO A 69 -11.45 -9.42 15.63
N TYR A 70 -11.85 -8.94 14.45
CA TYR A 70 -12.13 -9.80 13.31
C TYR A 70 -10.84 -10.33 12.70
N ALA A 71 -10.82 -11.62 12.38
CA ALA A 71 -9.69 -12.26 11.71
C ALA A 71 -9.87 -12.39 10.18
N VAL A 72 -11.07 -12.15 9.67
CA VAL A 72 -11.41 -12.36 8.25
C VAL A 72 -12.10 -11.10 7.72
N PHE A 73 -11.74 -10.66 6.52
CA PHE A 73 -12.22 -9.41 5.97
C PHE A 73 -13.72 -9.42 5.68
N THR A 74 -14.24 -10.49 5.08
CA THR A 74 -15.66 -10.52 4.68
C THR A 74 -16.62 -10.34 5.86
N PRO A 75 -16.50 -11.07 6.99
CA PRO A 75 -17.29 -10.81 8.19
C PRO A 75 -17.08 -9.42 8.77
N TYR A 76 -15.83 -8.91 8.80
CA TYR A 76 -15.54 -7.54 9.24
C TYR A 76 -16.29 -6.51 8.41
N LYS A 77 -16.19 -6.60 7.07
CA LYS A 77 -16.88 -5.71 6.13
C LYS A 77 -18.39 -5.74 6.32
N ASN A 78 -18.97 -6.91 6.52
CA ASN A 78 -20.41 -7.04 6.74
C ASN A 78 -20.84 -6.35 8.05
N ALA A 79 -20.05 -6.50 9.12
CA ALA A 79 -20.30 -5.81 10.39
C ALA A 79 -20.09 -4.29 10.27
N TRP A 80 -19.04 -3.86 9.57
CA TRP A 80 -18.73 -2.47 9.24
C TRP A 80 -19.92 -1.81 8.51
N LEU A 81 -20.42 -2.46 7.44
CA LEU A 81 -21.55 -1.95 6.66
C LEU A 81 -22.85 -1.94 7.46
N LYS A 82 -23.05 -2.91 8.36
CA LYS A 82 -24.21 -2.94 9.25
C LYS A 82 -24.19 -1.83 10.31
N LYS A 83 -22.99 -1.44 10.77
CA LYS A 83 -22.82 -0.37 11.77
C LYS A 83 -22.85 1.02 11.16
N LEU A 84 -22.49 1.15 9.88
CA LEU A 84 -22.44 2.43 9.19
C LEU A 84 -23.81 3.12 9.15
N ASP A 85 -23.81 4.41 9.45
CA ASP A 85 -24.93 5.32 9.31
C ASP A 85 -24.42 6.74 8.96
N ASP A 86 -25.35 7.67 8.80
CA ASP A 86 -25.07 9.07 8.45
C ASP A 86 -24.18 9.79 9.48
N PHE A 87 -24.21 9.36 10.75
CA PHE A 87 -23.39 9.97 11.81
C PHE A 87 -21.90 9.70 11.57
N TYR A 88 -21.52 8.49 11.15
CA TYR A 88 -20.12 8.15 10.87
C TYR A 88 -19.59 8.79 9.58
N LEU A 89 -20.47 9.14 8.65
CA LEU A 89 -20.14 9.72 7.34
C LEU A 89 -20.20 11.25 7.30
N ARG A 90 -20.71 11.91 8.36
CA ARG A 90 -20.90 13.35 8.37
C ARG A 90 -19.58 14.12 8.24
N ALA A 91 -19.66 15.27 7.56
CA ALA A 91 -18.58 16.24 7.53
C ALA A 91 -18.59 17.09 8.80
N TYR A 92 -17.43 17.64 9.14
CA TYR A 92 -17.25 18.57 10.26
C TYR A 92 -16.76 19.90 9.68
N PRO A 93 -17.65 20.85 9.35
CA PRO A 93 -17.25 22.12 8.75
C PRO A 93 -16.55 22.99 9.80
N THR A 94 -15.23 23.10 9.67
CA THR A 94 -14.36 23.86 10.59
C THR A 94 -14.08 25.28 10.10
N GLU A 95 -14.39 25.58 8.84
CA GLU A 95 -14.08 26.86 8.18
C GLU A 95 -14.72 28.05 8.91
N ARG A 96 -15.90 27.83 9.50
CA ARG A 96 -16.60 28.82 10.33
C ARG A 96 -15.85 29.25 11.61
N TYR A 97 -14.78 28.54 11.98
CA TYR A 97 -13.96 28.85 13.16
C TYR A 97 -12.59 29.43 12.79
N PHE A 98 -12.29 29.63 11.49
CA PHE A 98 -10.96 30.08 11.06
C PHE A 98 -10.61 31.49 11.55
N ASP A 99 -11.61 32.34 11.81
CA ASP A 99 -11.40 33.67 12.38
C ASP A 99 -10.89 33.64 13.84
N HIS A 100 -10.92 32.47 14.49
CA HIS A 100 -10.35 32.27 15.84
C HIS A 100 -8.89 31.79 15.83
N LEU A 101 -8.28 31.60 14.66
CA LEU A 101 -6.88 31.19 14.57
C LEU A 101 -5.96 32.33 14.99
N ALA A 102 -4.96 32.01 15.81
CA ALA A 102 -3.90 32.95 16.14
C ALA A 102 -3.07 33.30 14.89
N SER A 103 -2.50 34.50 14.86
CA SER A 103 -1.54 34.87 13.81
C SER A 103 -0.31 33.96 13.88
N SER A 104 0.17 33.53 12.71
CA SER A 104 1.41 32.75 12.63
C SER A 104 2.58 33.56 13.18
N PRO A 105 3.47 32.95 13.98
CA PRO A 105 4.74 33.59 14.32
C PRO A 105 5.52 33.94 13.03
N PRO A 106 6.30 35.03 13.04
CA PRO A 106 7.11 35.40 11.90
C PRO A 106 8.18 34.35 11.63
N GLY A 107 8.32 33.94 10.37
CA GLY A 107 9.31 32.96 9.92
C GLY A 107 8.86 32.24 8.65
N ALA A 108 9.80 31.86 7.80
CA ALA A 108 9.52 30.97 6.69
C ALA A 108 9.43 29.53 7.21
N LEU A 109 8.57 28.71 6.59
CA LEU A 109 8.66 27.26 6.75
C LEU A 109 9.99 26.79 6.13
N PRO A 110 10.65 25.79 6.73
CA PRO A 110 11.89 25.28 6.18
C PRO A 110 11.65 24.65 4.82
N ASP A 111 12.59 24.86 3.89
CA ASP A 111 12.56 24.19 2.60
C ASP A 111 12.95 22.70 2.72
N LEU A 112 12.85 21.96 1.62
CA LEU A 112 13.18 20.53 1.62
C LEU A 112 14.65 20.27 1.98
N ALA A 113 15.58 21.11 1.51
CA ALA A 113 17.00 20.93 1.74
C ALA A 113 17.35 21.17 3.22
N GLU A 114 16.73 22.16 3.85
CA GLU A 114 16.82 22.41 5.30
C GLU A 114 16.25 21.25 6.12
N LEU A 115 15.27 20.52 5.59
CA LEU A 115 14.75 19.30 6.20
C LEU A 115 15.58 18.04 5.88
N GLY A 116 16.66 18.16 5.09
CA GLY A 116 17.51 17.04 4.68
C GLY A 116 16.95 16.20 3.54
N PHE A 117 15.93 16.69 2.84
CA PHE A 117 15.32 16.04 1.68
C PHE A 117 15.83 16.64 0.36
N GLN A 118 15.72 15.85 -0.70
CA GLN A 118 15.99 16.28 -2.07
C GLN A 118 14.68 16.27 -2.87
N PRO A 119 14.48 17.20 -3.82
CA PRO A 119 13.38 17.11 -4.77
C PRO A 119 13.38 15.76 -5.51
N THR A 120 12.20 15.24 -5.78
CA THR A 120 12.00 14.01 -6.54
C THR A 120 11.39 14.32 -7.92
N ASN A 121 11.19 13.30 -8.75
CA ASN A 121 10.60 13.44 -10.09
C ASN A 121 9.06 13.63 -10.10
N LEU A 122 8.44 13.97 -8.97
CA LEU A 122 6.98 14.17 -8.89
C LEU A 122 6.45 15.22 -9.87
N HIS A 123 7.24 16.26 -10.16
CA HIS A 123 6.92 17.27 -11.15
C HIS A 123 6.85 16.68 -12.58
N GLU A 124 7.82 15.83 -12.94
CA GLU A 124 7.85 15.14 -14.24
C GLU A 124 6.71 14.14 -14.39
N LEU A 125 6.33 13.48 -13.30
CA LEU A 125 5.18 12.57 -13.25
C LEU A 125 3.84 13.31 -13.29
N ALA A 126 3.85 14.64 -13.17
CA ALA A 126 2.66 15.48 -13.01
C ALA A 126 1.72 14.97 -11.90
N MET A 127 2.28 14.47 -10.79
CA MET A 127 1.49 13.96 -9.67
C MET A 127 0.73 15.12 -9.01
N PRO A 128 -0.62 15.11 -8.99
CA PRO A 128 -1.37 16.16 -8.32
C PRO A 128 -1.12 16.08 -6.81
N CYS A 129 -0.58 17.14 -6.21
CA CYS A 129 -0.25 17.20 -4.79
C CYS A 129 -1.26 18.03 -3.98
N GLY A 130 -1.26 17.84 -2.66
CA GLY A 130 -2.10 18.61 -1.74
C GLY A 130 -3.60 18.34 -1.87
N MET A 131 -4.40 19.14 -1.16
CA MET A 131 -5.86 18.99 -1.13
C MET A 131 -6.51 19.28 -2.49
N SER A 132 -5.96 20.24 -3.25
CA SER A 132 -6.44 20.56 -4.60
C SER A 132 -6.19 19.41 -5.58
N GLY A 133 -4.99 18.82 -5.56
CA GLY A 133 -4.66 17.64 -6.38
C GLY A 133 -5.55 16.44 -6.04
N ALA A 134 -5.81 16.21 -4.75
CA ALA A 134 -6.71 15.15 -4.31
C ALA A 134 -8.13 15.36 -4.85
N ALA A 135 -8.64 16.59 -4.81
CA ALA A 135 -9.95 16.94 -5.35
C ALA A 135 -10.03 16.71 -6.86
N THR A 136 -8.99 17.06 -7.62
CA THR A 136 -8.90 16.79 -9.06
C THR A 136 -8.93 15.30 -9.37
N LEU A 137 -8.13 14.49 -8.67
CA LEU A 137 -8.13 13.03 -8.86
C LEU A 137 -9.46 12.40 -8.47
N PHE A 138 -10.09 12.89 -7.40
CA PHE A 138 -11.38 12.40 -6.98
C PHE A 138 -12.48 12.73 -8.01
N ALA A 139 -12.52 13.97 -8.52
CA ALA A 139 -13.46 14.36 -9.56
C ALA A 139 -13.30 13.53 -10.85
N ASP A 140 -12.06 13.29 -11.30
CA ASP A 140 -11.76 12.38 -12.41
C ASP A 140 -12.26 10.95 -12.14
N PHE A 141 -12.04 10.45 -10.92
CA PHE A 141 -12.43 9.09 -10.56
C PHE A 141 -13.95 8.92 -10.48
N VAL A 142 -14.68 9.90 -9.92
CA VAL A 142 -16.15 9.88 -9.84
C VAL A 142 -16.77 9.69 -11.23
N ALA A 143 -16.23 10.34 -12.26
CA ALA A 143 -16.73 10.19 -13.63
C ALA A 143 -16.59 8.77 -14.22
N ARG A 144 -15.86 7.87 -13.56
CA ARG A 144 -15.60 6.50 -14.02
C ARG A 144 -15.81 5.43 -12.94
N ILE A 145 -16.38 5.80 -11.79
CA ILE A 145 -16.57 4.92 -10.63
C ILE A 145 -17.45 3.70 -10.95
N ASP A 146 -18.43 3.84 -11.84
CA ASP A 146 -19.33 2.75 -12.23
C ASP A 146 -18.60 1.57 -12.88
N ARG A 147 -17.48 1.87 -13.57
CA ARG A 147 -16.64 0.88 -14.24
C ARG A 147 -15.53 0.33 -13.35
N TYR A 148 -15.46 0.76 -12.09
CA TYR A 148 -14.36 0.44 -11.19
C TYR A 148 -14.19 -1.08 -11.03
N GLN A 149 -15.29 -1.80 -10.80
CA GLN A 149 -15.24 -3.25 -10.61
C GLN A 149 -14.58 -3.98 -11.80
N GLN A 150 -14.91 -3.57 -13.04
CA GLN A 150 -14.40 -4.23 -14.24
C GLN A 150 -12.98 -3.77 -14.58
N ALA A 151 -12.61 -2.52 -14.28
CA ALA A 151 -11.34 -1.94 -14.70
C ALA A 151 -10.21 -2.09 -13.67
N ARG A 152 -10.51 -2.25 -12.37
CA ARG A 152 -9.52 -2.20 -11.27
C ARG A 152 -8.43 -3.27 -11.29
N ASP A 153 -8.60 -4.32 -12.08
CA ASP A 153 -7.65 -5.43 -12.15
C ASP A 153 -6.62 -5.28 -13.28
N PHE A 154 -6.84 -4.35 -14.22
CA PHE A 154 -6.03 -4.20 -15.43
C PHE A 154 -5.07 -3.01 -15.31
N PRO A 155 -3.77 -3.22 -15.07
CA PRO A 155 -2.80 -2.14 -14.84
C PRO A 155 -2.57 -1.23 -16.05
N ALA A 156 -2.87 -1.70 -17.27
CA ALA A 156 -2.82 -0.87 -18.49
C ALA A 156 -3.97 0.15 -18.57
N LEU A 157 -5.04 -0.02 -17.78
CA LEU A 157 -6.22 0.84 -17.81
C LEU A 157 -6.17 1.86 -16.67
N LYS A 158 -6.65 3.08 -16.94
CA LYS A 158 -6.93 4.09 -15.91
C LYS A 158 -8.22 3.70 -15.16
N GLY A 159 -8.15 2.63 -14.37
CA GLY A 159 -9.28 2.03 -13.66
C GLY A 159 -9.43 2.47 -12.20
N VAL A 160 -8.32 2.75 -11.51
CA VAL A 160 -8.27 3.04 -10.05
C VAL A 160 -8.34 4.53 -9.73
N SER A 161 -8.55 4.92 -8.47
CA SER A 161 -8.71 6.33 -8.08
C SER A 161 -7.41 7.13 -7.98
N TYR A 162 -6.27 6.46 -7.77
CA TYR A 162 -4.97 7.07 -7.47
C TYR A 162 -4.96 7.94 -6.19
N LEU A 163 -5.95 7.77 -5.30
CA LEU A 163 -6.10 8.55 -4.07
C LEU A 163 -5.30 8.01 -2.87
N SER A 164 -4.57 6.91 -3.00
CA SER A 164 -3.86 6.31 -1.87
C SER A 164 -2.78 7.22 -1.25
N PRO A 165 -1.97 7.99 -2.01
CA PRO A 165 -1.04 8.96 -1.40
C PRO A 165 -1.80 10.08 -0.65
N HIS A 166 -2.95 10.50 -1.16
CA HIS A 166 -3.77 11.53 -0.52
C HIS A 166 -4.45 11.05 0.76
N LEU A 167 -4.88 9.79 0.80
CA LEU A 167 -5.36 9.14 2.02
C LEU A 167 -4.23 9.03 3.05
N ARG A 168 -3.02 8.65 2.63
CA ARG A 168 -1.86 8.56 3.52
C ARG A 168 -1.48 9.91 4.13
N CYS A 169 -1.51 10.97 3.32
CA CYS A 169 -1.14 12.32 3.72
C CYS A 169 -2.29 13.11 4.36
N GLY A 170 -3.50 12.54 4.47
CA GLY A 170 -4.66 13.23 5.02
C GLY A 170 -5.15 14.42 4.20
N THR A 171 -4.79 14.51 2.91
CA THR A 171 -5.20 15.63 2.04
C THR A 171 -6.59 15.46 1.44
N ILE A 172 -7.28 14.36 1.73
CA ILE A 172 -8.68 14.16 1.37
C ILE A 172 -9.41 13.40 2.49
N PRO A 173 -10.60 13.85 2.93
CA PRO A 173 -11.29 13.21 4.05
C PRO A 173 -11.83 11.83 3.65
N ILE A 174 -11.43 10.78 4.37
CA ILE A 174 -11.94 9.41 4.16
C ILE A 174 -13.48 9.35 4.25
N ARG A 175 -14.08 10.14 5.15
CA ARG A 175 -15.54 10.26 5.31
C ARG A 175 -16.21 10.78 4.05
N ALA A 176 -15.62 11.76 3.37
CA ALA A 176 -16.16 12.29 2.12
C ALA A 176 -16.15 11.23 1.01
N LEU A 177 -15.07 10.44 0.92
CA LEU A 177 -14.93 9.34 -0.04
C LEU A 177 -15.93 8.21 0.24
N ALA A 178 -15.98 7.74 1.48
CA ALA A 178 -16.88 6.68 1.91
C ALA A 178 -18.35 7.10 1.74
N ARG A 179 -18.68 8.35 2.08
CA ARG A 179 -20.02 8.92 1.90
C ARG A 179 -20.44 8.93 0.43
N HIS A 180 -19.55 9.39 -0.45
CA HIS A 180 -19.83 9.38 -1.87
C HIS A 180 -20.07 7.95 -2.38
N ALA A 181 -19.16 7.02 -2.06
CA ALA A 181 -19.29 5.64 -2.50
C ALA A 181 -20.57 4.96 -1.98
N HIS A 182 -20.95 5.24 -0.72
CA HIS A 182 -22.13 4.70 -0.07
C HIS A 182 -23.43 5.15 -0.75
N TYR A 183 -23.60 6.46 -0.99
CA TYR A 183 -24.84 6.99 -1.58
C TYR A 183 -24.90 6.90 -3.11
N THR A 184 -23.76 6.92 -3.82
CA THR A 184 -23.76 6.69 -5.27
C THR A 184 -24.30 5.29 -5.59
N GLY A 185 -23.96 4.29 -4.76
CA GLY A 185 -24.43 2.93 -4.94
C GLY A 185 -23.94 2.29 -6.24
N GLY A 186 -24.55 1.16 -6.61
CA GLY A 186 -24.10 0.39 -7.77
C GLY A 186 -22.82 -0.39 -7.54
N ILE A 187 -22.53 -1.33 -8.44
CA ILE A 187 -21.49 -2.34 -8.22
C ILE A 187 -20.08 -1.73 -8.19
N GLY A 188 -19.83 -0.69 -8.99
CA GLY A 188 -18.56 0.03 -9.04
C GLY A 188 -18.25 0.75 -7.73
N ALA A 189 -19.17 1.60 -7.25
CA ALA A 189 -18.98 2.35 -6.02
C ALA A 189 -18.97 1.46 -4.78
N GLN A 190 -19.81 0.42 -4.72
CA GLN A 190 -19.79 -0.57 -3.62
C GLN A 190 -18.47 -1.35 -3.59
N THR A 191 -17.94 -1.72 -4.76
CA THR A 191 -16.62 -2.36 -4.83
C THR A 191 -15.54 -1.41 -4.33
N TRP A 192 -15.57 -0.14 -4.72
CA TRP A 192 -14.60 0.85 -4.23
C TRP A 192 -14.73 1.14 -2.73
N LEU A 193 -15.96 1.20 -2.19
CA LEU A 193 -16.19 1.29 -0.75
C LEU A 193 -15.57 0.10 -0.01
N SER A 194 -15.68 -1.11 -0.56
CA SER A 194 -15.01 -2.29 0.00
C SER A 194 -13.49 -2.14 0.07
N GLU A 195 -12.87 -1.41 -0.86
CA GLU A 195 -11.43 -1.14 -0.83
C GLU A 195 -11.05 -0.09 0.23
N LEU A 196 -11.93 0.86 0.51
CA LEU A 196 -11.76 1.77 1.66
C LEU A 196 -11.88 1.00 2.99
N ILE A 197 -12.80 0.04 3.07
CA ILE A 197 -12.98 -0.82 4.25
C ILE A 197 -11.75 -1.74 4.47
N TRP A 198 -11.05 -2.15 3.42
CA TRP A 198 -9.79 -2.90 3.56
C TRP A 198 -8.74 -2.10 4.34
N ARG A 199 -8.69 -0.79 4.16
CA ARG A 199 -7.79 0.08 4.90
C ARG A 199 -8.15 0.13 6.39
N ASP A 200 -9.43 0.29 6.73
CA ASP A 200 -9.92 0.19 8.12
C ASP A 200 -9.60 -1.19 8.74
N PHE A 201 -9.77 -2.28 7.97
CA PHE A 201 -9.49 -3.64 8.43
C PHE A 201 -8.01 -3.83 8.79
N TYR A 202 -7.09 -3.35 7.95
CA TYR A 202 -5.66 -3.45 8.24
C TYR A 202 -5.26 -2.60 9.44
N GLN A 203 -5.83 -1.41 9.60
CA GLN A 203 -5.57 -0.55 10.77
C GLN A 203 -6.05 -1.21 12.08
N MET A 204 -7.26 -1.79 12.07
CA MET A 204 -7.78 -2.56 13.20
C MET A 204 -6.88 -3.75 13.53
N LEU A 205 -6.41 -4.50 12.52
CA LEU A 205 -5.50 -5.62 12.74
C LEU A 205 -4.16 -5.17 13.35
N LEU A 206 -3.55 -4.10 12.84
CA LEU A 206 -2.27 -3.61 13.33
C LEU A 206 -2.38 -3.17 14.81
N TYR A 207 -3.45 -2.45 15.15
CA TYR A 207 -3.71 -2.00 16.53
C TYR A 207 -3.84 -3.17 17.50
N HIS A 208 -4.63 -4.19 17.15
CA HIS A 208 -4.88 -5.36 18.00
C HIS A 208 -3.71 -6.35 18.04
N HIS A 209 -2.85 -6.34 17.02
CA HIS A 209 -1.76 -7.29 16.86
C HIS A 209 -0.45 -6.60 16.48
N PRO A 210 0.11 -5.70 17.30
CA PRO A 210 1.28 -4.88 16.92
C PRO A 210 2.55 -5.70 16.64
N HIS A 211 2.62 -6.95 17.10
CA HIS A 211 3.72 -7.87 16.78
C HIS A 211 3.85 -8.14 15.27
N VAL A 212 2.78 -8.00 14.49
CA VAL A 212 2.74 -8.27 13.04
C VAL A 212 3.72 -7.40 12.24
N VAL A 213 4.16 -6.27 12.82
CA VAL A 213 5.19 -5.41 12.22
C VAL A 213 6.48 -6.18 11.96
N ASN A 214 6.89 -7.04 12.89
CA ASN A 214 8.14 -7.80 12.80
C ASN A 214 7.93 -9.31 12.65
N HIS A 215 6.72 -9.81 12.90
CA HIS A 215 6.38 -11.23 12.96
C HIS A 215 5.25 -11.59 12.00
N ALA A 216 5.23 -12.85 11.56
CA ALA A 216 4.05 -13.40 10.91
C ALA A 216 2.86 -13.35 11.87
N TYR A 217 1.68 -13.00 11.37
CA TYR A 217 0.43 -13.06 12.13
C TYR A 217 0.18 -14.47 12.67
N LYS A 218 0.48 -15.47 11.84
CA LYS A 218 0.44 -16.90 12.19
C LYS A 218 1.84 -17.31 12.66
N PRO A 219 2.09 -17.48 13.97
CA PRO A 219 3.44 -17.64 14.51
C PRO A 219 4.20 -18.84 13.94
N GLN A 220 3.52 -19.91 13.52
CA GLN A 220 4.16 -21.07 12.90
C GLN A 220 4.95 -20.73 11.63
N PHE A 221 4.58 -19.64 10.93
CA PHE A 221 5.27 -19.24 9.71
C PHE A 221 6.49 -18.35 9.95
N ASP A 222 6.77 -17.95 11.19
CA ASP A 222 8.07 -17.36 11.53
C ASP A 222 9.21 -18.40 11.44
N ALA A 223 8.89 -19.70 11.52
CA ALA A 223 9.86 -20.78 11.37
C ALA A 223 10.17 -21.16 9.92
N LEU A 224 9.60 -20.46 8.92
CA LEU A 224 9.89 -20.73 7.51
C LEU A 224 11.37 -20.49 7.20
N ALA A 225 12.04 -21.51 6.68
CA ALA A 225 13.43 -21.44 6.25
C ALA A 225 13.55 -20.80 4.87
N TRP A 226 13.62 -19.46 4.84
CA TRP A 226 13.77 -18.69 3.61
C TRP A 226 15.13 -18.94 2.93
N GLY A 227 15.12 -18.97 1.59
CA GLY A 227 16.35 -19.08 0.80
C GLY A 227 17.17 -17.79 0.82
N ASN A 228 16.52 -16.63 0.84
CA ASN A 228 17.13 -15.30 1.01
C ASN A 228 18.37 -15.04 0.13
N ASN A 229 18.32 -15.44 -1.14
CA ASN A 229 19.39 -15.15 -2.09
C ASN A 229 19.46 -13.64 -2.37
N PRO A 230 20.56 -12.95 -2.02
CA PRO A 230 20.67 -11.49 -2.17
C PRO A 230 20.71 -11.03 -3.64
N ASP A 231 21.27 -11.84 -4.56
CA ASP A 231 21.33 -11.50 -5.98
C ASP A 231 19.95 -11.56 -6.62
N TRP A 232 19.14 -12.56 -6.22
CA TRP A 232 17.74 -12.66 -6.65
C TRP A 232 16.90 -11.51 -6.10
N PHE A 233 17.14 -11.11 -4.85
CA PHE A 233 16.49 -9.94 -4.29
C PHE A 233 16.84 -8.67 -5.06
N ALA A 234 18.13 -8.46 -5.35
CA ALA A 234 18.58 -7.32 -6.14
C ALA A 234 17.99 -7.30 -7.56
N ALA A 235 17.89 -8.47 -8.20
CA ALA A 235 17.25 -8.62 -9.51
C ALA A 235 15.74 -8.28 -9.44
N TRP A 236 15.04 -8.71 -8.40
CA TRP A 236 13.64 -8.34 -8.16
C TRP A 236 13.48 -6.84 -7.92
N CYS A 237 14.27 -6.24 -7.03
CA CYS A 237 14.26 -4.80 -6.79
C CYS A 237 14.47 -3.99 -8.07
N ALA A 238 15.38 -4.44 -8.95
CA ALA A 238 15.70 -3.77 -10.20
C ALA A 238 14.69 -4.05 -11.35
N GLY A 239 13.78 -5.00 -11.20
CA GLY A 239 12.92 -5.46 -12.29
C GLY A 239 13.71 -6.10 -13.43
N ARG A 240 14.59 -7.06 -13.07
CA ARG A 240 15.43 -7.86 -13.97
C ARG A 240 15.33 -9.36 -13.68
N THR A 241 14.13 -9.83 -13.34
CA THR A 241 13.85 -11.23 -13.01
C THR A 241 13.72 -12.12 -14.24
N GLY A 242 13.51 -11.51 -15.42
CA GLY A 242 13.21 -12.24 -16.64
C GLY A 242 11.71 -12.57 -16.78
N TYR A 243 10.87 -12.20 -15.80
CA TYR A 243 9.41 -12.31 -15.87
C TYR A 243 8.78 -10.93 -16.17
N PRO A 244 8.27 -10.69 -17.40
CA PRO A 244 7.97 -9.33 -17.87
C PRO A 244 6.96 -8.54 -17.02
N LEU A 245 5.90 -9.17 -16.51
CA LEU A 245 4.92 -8.46 -15.67
C LEU A 245 5.49 -8.09 -14.30
N VAL A 246 6.30 -8.96 -13.71
CA VAL A 246 6.99 -8.70 -12.44
C VAL A 246 7.95 -7.54 -12.64
N ASP A 247 8.76 -7.61 -13.70
CA ASP A 247 9.74 -6.57 -14.03
C ASP A 247 9.08 -5.22 -14.33
N ALA A 248 8.00 -5.22 -15.12
CA ALA A 248 7.20 -4.03 -15.41
C ALA A 248 6.62 -3.41 -14.13
N GLY A 249 6.12 -4.23 -13.20
CA GLY A 249 5.61 -3.76 -11.90
C GLY A 249 6.70 -3.13 -11.04
N MET A 250 7.85 -3.79 -10.92
CA MET A 250 8.99 -3.28 -10.14
C MET A 250 9.57 -2.00 -10.75
N ARG A 251 9.63 -1.91 -12.09
CA ARG A 251 10.02 -0.69 -12.79
C ARG A 251 9.00 0.44 -12.63
N GLN A 252 7.70 0.15 -12.64
CA GLN A 252 6.67 1.13 -12.31
C GLN A 252 6.90 1.73 -10.92
N LEU A 253 7.11 0.88 -9.91
CA LEU A 253 7.39 1.33 -8.55
C LEU A 253 8.63 2.23 -8.49
N ASN A 254 9.73 1.80 -9.09
CA ASN A 254 10.99 2.53 -9.03
C ASN A 254 10.95 3.87 -9.77
N GLN A 255 10.22 3.95 -10.89
CA GLN A 255 10.11 5.16 -11.70
C GLN A 255 9.09 6.16 -11.15
N THR A 256 8.01 5.67 -10.53
CA THR A 256 6.84 6.51 -10.21
C THR A 256 6.53 6.63 -8.73
N GLY A 257 7.11 5.77 -7.88
CA GLY A 257 6.72 5.61 -6.49
C GLY A 257 5.28 5.08 -6.30
N PHE A 258 4.62 4.68 -7.38
CA PHE A 258 3.30 4.04 -7.37
C PHE A 258 3.42 2.65 -7.98
N MET A 259 2.66 1.69 -7.46
CA MET A 259 2.46 0.40 -8.11
C MET A 259 0.98 0.02 -8.05
N HIS A 260 0.41 -0.40 -9.19
CA HIS A 260 -0.96 -0.89 -9.25
C HIS A 260 -1.17 -2.10 -8.30
N ASN A 261 -2.29 -2.17 -7.58
CA ASN A 261 -2.49 -3.21 -6.54
C ASN A 261 -2.33 -4.64 -7.08
N ARG A 262 -2.88 -4.93 -8.27
CA ARG A 262 -2.69 -6.23 -8.93
C ARG A 262 -1.21 -6.60 -9.10
N LEU A 263 -0.37 -5.63 -9.43
CA LEU A 263 1.07 -5.83 -9.60
C LEU A 263 1.76 -5.99 -8.25
N ARG A 264 1.35 -5.26 -7.20
CA ARG A 264 1.85 -5.48 -5.83
C ARG A 264 1.64 -6.93 -5.41
N MET A 265 0.46 -7.49 -5.68
CA MET A 265 0.16 -8.89 -5.38
C MET A 265 1.05 -9.86 -6.15
N VAL A 266 1.23 -9.64 -7.46
CA VAL A 266 2.03 -10.51 -8.33
C VAL A 266 3.51 -10.45 -7.96
N THR A 267 4.08 -9.25 -7.77
CA THR A 267 5.50 -9.07 -7.44
C THR A 267 5.82 -9.58 -6.04
N ALA A 268 4.93 -9.36 -5.06
CA ALA A 268 5.08 -9.90 -3.71
C ALA A 268 4.97 -11.43 -3.68
N SER A 269 4.00 -12.00 -4.40
CA SER A 269 3.86 -13.45 -4.52
C SER A 269 5.11 -14.06 -5.16
N PHE A 270 5.62 -13.46 -6.24
CA PHE A 270 6.85 -13.92 -6.89
C PHE A 270 8.06 -13.89 -5.95
N LEU A 271 8.26 -12.78 -5.20
CA LEU A 271 9.35 -12.68 -4.23
C LEU A 271 9.31 -13.82 -3.19
N VAL A 272 8.13 -14.07 -2.62
CA VAL A 272 7.99 -15.02 -1.51
C VAL A 272 7.90 -16.47 -1.98
N LYS A 273 7.26 -16.73 -3.12
CA LYS A 273 6.92 -18.09 -3.57
C LYS A 273 7.84 -18.59 -4.68
N ASP A 274 8.30 -17.73 -5.57
CA ASP A 274 9.21 -18.13 -6.65
C ASP A 274 10.67 -17.96 -6.24
N LEU A 275 11.01 -16.88 -5.53
CA LEU A 275 12.38 -16.63 -5.07
C LEU A 275 12.67 -17.13 -3.65
N GLN A 276 11.63 -17.52 -2.89
CA GLN A 276 11.72 -17.92 -1.47
C GLN A 276 12.49 -16.91 -0.61
N ILE A 277 12.27 -15.62 -0.86
CA ILE A 277 12.84 -14.53 -0.06
C ILE A 277 11.82 -14.12 1.01
N ASP A 278 12.31 -13.82 2.22
CA ASP A 278 11.51 -13.34 3.33
C ASP A 278 10.72 -12.08 2.91
N TRP A 279 9.40 -12.12 3.12
CA TRP A 279 8.48 -11.04 2.80
C TRP A 279 8.87 -9.71 3.43
N ARG A 280 9.56 -9.72 4.59
CA ARG A 280 10.07 -8.53 5.27
C ARG A 280 11.11 -7.76 4.45
N TRP A 281 11.79 -8.41 3.52
CA TRP A 281 12.72 -7.73 2.62
C TRP A 281 11.95 -6.91 1.59
N GLY A 282 10.90 -7.48 1.02
CA GLY A 282 10.00 -6.78 0.11
C GLY A 282 9.20 -5.68 0.78
N GLU A 283 8.70 -5.92 2.00
CA GLU A 283 7.98 -4.94 2.84
C GLU A 283 8.81 -3.67 3.03
N ARG A 284 10.06 -3.83 3.48
CA ARG A 284 10.99 -2.71 3.67
C ARG A 284 11.35 -2.01 2.36
N TYR A 285 11.50 -2.76 1.26
CA TYR A 285 11.75 -2.16 -0.05
C TYR A 285 10.56 -1.31 -0.50
N PHE A 286 9.34 -1.79 -0.31
CA PHE A 286 8.12 -1.03 -0.61
C PHE A 286 8.00 0.22 0.26
N ALA A 287 8.34 0.13 1.54
CA ALA A 287 8.38 1.28 2.45
C ALA A 287 9.31 2.40 1.98
N GLN A 288 10.41 2.06 1.30
CA GLN A 288 11.37 3.04 0.76
C GLN A 288 10.93 3.67 -0.57
N LYS A 289 9.96 3.09 -1.26
CA LYS A 289 9.61 3.47 -2.64
C LYS A 289 8.19 4.01 -2.80
N LEU A 290 7.23 3.54 -2.01
CA LEU A 290 5.83 3.87 -2.18
C LEU A 290 5.50 5.28 -1.67
N LEU A 291 4.88 6.09 -2.53
CA LEU A 291 4.29 7.38 -2.16
C LEU A 291 3.11 7.22 -1.19
N ASP A 292 2.48 6.05 -1.19
CA ASP A 292 1.34 5.72 -0.34
C ASP A 292 1.68 4.75 0.79
N PHE A 293 2.95 4.67 1.19
CA PHE A 293 3.34 3.80 2.30
C PHE A 293 2.58 4.16 3.58
N GLU A 294 1.78 3.19 4.03
CA GLU A 294 1.08 3.16 5.33
C GLU A 294 1.40 1.80 5.94
N LEU A 295 1.90 1.77 7.19
CA LEU A 295 2.45 0.54 7.78
C LEU A 295 1.40 -0.57 7.82
N ALA A 296 0.17 -0.25 8.26
CA ALA A 296 -0.92 -1.21 8.35
C ALA A 296 -1.24 -1.85 7.00
N SER A 297 -1.48 -1.03 5.98
CA SER A 297 -1.83 -1.49 4.63
C SER A 297 -0.67 -2.22 3.95
N ASN A 298 0.57 -1.75 4.10
CA ASN A 298 1.75 -2.42 3.55
C ASN A 298 1.98 -3.77 4.20
N ASN A 299 2.04 -3.82 5.53
CA ASN A 299 2.24 -5.05 6.30
C ASN A 299 1.14 -6.07 6.01
N GLY A 300 -0.13 -5.66 6.10
CA GLY A 300 -1.27 -6.51 5.83
C GLY A 300 -1.25 -7.11 4.42
N GLY A 301 -0.94 -6.28 3.41
CA GLY A 301 -0.80 -6.73 2.03
C GLY A 301 0.34 -7.73 1.80
N TRP A 302 1.51 -7.49 2.41
CA TRP A 302 2.65 -8.39 2.33
C TRP A 302 2.36 -9.73 3.01
N GLN A 303 1.78 -9.72 4.20
CA GLN A 303 1.41 -10.94 4.90
C GLN A 303 0.30 -11.73 4.19
N TRP A 304 -0.62 -11.02 3.53
CA TRP A 304 -1.64 -11.64 2.69
C TRP A 304 -1.01 -12.41 1.51
N ALA A 305 -0.08 -11.78 0.78
CA ALA A 305 0.62 -12.39 -0.35
C ALA A 305 1.61 -13.49 0.08
N ALA A 306 2.22 -13.35 1.25
CA ALA A 306 3.16 -14.32 1.81
C ALA A 306 2.48 -15.57 2.40
N SER A 307 1.15 -15.56 2.54
CA SER A 307 0.36 -16.60 3.23
C SER A 307 0.59 -16.68 4.74
N THR A 308 1.17 -15.63 5.34
CA THR A 308 1.53 -15.57 6.76
C THR A 308 0.51 -14.81 7.61
N GLY A 309 -0.35 -14.03 6.95
CA GLY A 309 -1.34 -13.15 7.57
C GLY A 309 -2.62 -13.82 8.07
N CYS A 310 -3.47 -12.99 8.66
CA CYS A 310 -4.74 -13.36 9.28
C CYS A 310 -5.76 -13.93 8.27
N ASP A 311 -6.10 -13.14 7.23
CA ASP A 311 -6.97 -13.53 6.10
C ASP A 311 -6.17 -13.82 4.83
N ALA A 312 -5.01 -14.47 4.98
CA ALA A 312 -4.03 -14.59 3.91
C ALA A 312 -4.41 -15.60 2.83
N GLN A 313 -3.88 -15.40 1.63
CA GLN A 313 -4.01 -16.35 0.53
C GLN A 313 -3.47 -17.72 0.97
N PRO A 314 -4.20 -18.83 0.76
CA PRO A 314 -3.72 -20.15 1.11
C PRO A 314 -2.37 -20.46 0.46
N TRP A 315 -1.40 -20.96 1.23
CA TRP A 315 -0.01 -21.12 0.78
C TRP A 315 0.16 -22.07 -0.41
N PHE A 316 -0.79 -22.99 -0.63
CA PHE A 316 -0.80 -23.89 -1.78
C PHE A 316 -1.30 -23.22 -3.08
N ARG A 317 -1.89 -22.02 -3.00
CA ARG A 317 -2.27 -21.21 -4.16
C ARG A 317 -1.12 -20.29 -4.56
N ILE A 318 -0.13 -20.84 -5.25
CA ILE A 318 0.97 -20.08 -5.85
C ILE A 318 0.55 -19.60 -7.24
N PHE A 319 0.66 -18.30 -7.50
CA PHE A 319 0.35 -17.71 -8.80
C PHE A 319 1.40 -18.11 -9.83
N ASN A 320 0.97 -18.50 -11.03
CA ASN A 320 1.88 -18.57 -12.17
C ASN A 320 2.05 -17.14 -12.74
N PRO A 321 3.26 -16.55 -12.71
CA PRO A 321 3.48 -15.18 -13.15
C PRO A 321 3.12 -14.96 -14.63
N VAL A 322 3.33 -15.98 -15.50
CA VAL A 322 2.97 -15.91 -16.92
C VAL A 322 1.45 -15.86 -17.09
N THR A 323 0.71 -16.76 -16.44
CA THR A 323 -0.76 -16.77 -16.53
C THR A 323 -1.40 -15.51 -15.91
N GLN A 324 -0.81 -14.96 -14.84
CA GLN A 324 -1.25 -13.65 -14.32
C GLN A 324 -1.00 -12.55 -15.35
N SER A 325 0.15 -12.58 -16.03
CA SER A 325 0.49 -11.63 -17.08
C SER A 325 -0.49 -11.66 -18.24
N GLU A 326 -0.77 -12.85 -18.79
CA GLU A 326 -1.72 -13.03 -19.89
C GLU A 326 -3.13 -12.55 -19.51
N LYS A 327 -3.54 -12.79 -18.27
CA LYS A 327 -4.89 -12.42 -17.80
C LYS A 327 -5.06 -10.91 -17.64
N PHE A 328 -4.08 -10.22 -17.06
CA PHE A 328 -4.23 -8.82 -16.65
C PHE A 328 -3.58 -7.81 -17.60
N ASP A 329 -2.73 -8.27 -18.52
CA ASP A 329 -2.17 -7.45 -19.59
C ASP A 329 -2.14 -8.23 -20.92
N PRO A 330 -3.28 -8.70 -21.46
CA PRO A 330 -3.32 -9.68 -22.56
C PRO A 330 -2.61 -9.26 -23.86
N GLN A 331 -2.37 -7.96 -24.05
CA GLN A 331 -1.67 -7.40 -25.23
C GLN A 331 -0.25 -6.90 -24.87
N GLY A 332 0.20 -7.13 -23.64
CA GLY A 332 1.49 -6.64 -23.15
C GLY A 332 1.62 -5.12 -23.13
N LYS A 333 0.51 -4.36 -23.13
CA LYS A 333 0.54 -2.89 -23.22
C LYS A 333 1.23 -2.27 -22.00
N PHE A 334 0.96 -2.81 -20.82
CA PHE A 334 1.63 -2.38 -19.60
C PHE A 334 3.10 -2.80 -19.62
N ILE A 335 3.40 -4.04 -20.02
CA ILE A 335 4.78 -4.55 -20.11
C ILE A 335 5.62 -3.67 -21.04
N ARG A 336 5.16 -3.40 -22.27
CA ARG A 336 5.90 -2.58 -23.25
C ARG A 336 6.18 -1.16 -22.76
N ARG A 337 5.30 -0.61 -21.92
CA ARG A 337 5.49 0.73 -21.34
C ARG A 337 6.65 0.77 -20.35
N TYR A 338 6.80 -0.24 -19.50
CA TYR A 338 7.80 -0.24 -18.42
C TYR A 338 9.04 -1.10 -18.70
N VAL A 339 8.97 -1.98 -19.70
CA VAL A 339 10.05 -2.82 -20.20
C VAL A 339 10.24 -2.52 -21.70
N PRO A 340 10.76 -1.32 -22.03
CA PRO A 340 10.83 -0.83 -23.42
C PRO A 340 11.71 -1.70 -24.32
N GLU A 341 12.67 -2.44 -23.76
CA GLU A 341 13.45 -3.42 -24.52
C GLU A 341 12.58 -4.55 -25.09
N LEU A 342 11.39 -4.82 -24.52
CA LEU A 342 10.42 -5.78 -25.06
C LEU A 342 9.38 -5.13 -25.99
N ALA A 343 9.52 -3.84 -26.35
CA ALA A 343 8.54 -3.10 -27.14
C ALA A 343 8.22 -3.76 -28.49
N ASN A 344 9.19 -4.43 -29.12
CA ASN A 344 9.03 -5.11 -30.42
C ASN A 344 8.77 -6.62 -30.30
N CYS A 345 8.66 -7.18 -29.09
CA CYS A 345 8.38 -8.60 -28.90
C CYS A 345 6.97 -8.92 -29.42
N PRO A 346 6.73 -9.97 -30.21
CA PRO A 346 5.37 -10.32 -30.63
C PRO A 346 4.45 -10.62 -29.43
N ASP A 347 3.17 -10.27 -29.52
CA ASP A 347 2.18 -10.47 -28.44
C ASP A 347 2.15 -11.90 -27.91
N LYS A 348 2.34 -12.89 -28.80
CA LYS A 348 2.40 -14.32 -28.44
C LYS A 348 3.50 -14.63 -27.40
N TYR A 349 4.59 -13.88 -27.38
CA TYR A 349 5.76 -14.15 -26.55
C TYR A 349 6.01 -13.07 -25.48
N ILE A 350 5.24 -11.98 -25.45
CA ILE A 350 5.48 -10.84 -24.54
C ILE A 350 5.42 -11.23 -23.06
N HIS A 351 4.74 -12.33 -22.73
CA HIS A 351 4.59 -12.85 -21.37
C HIS A 351 5.64 -13.90 -20.99
N ALA A 352 6.32 -14.47 -21.98
CA ALA A 352 7.37 -15.48 -21.81
C ALA A 352 8.41 -15.36 -22.94
N PRO A 353 9.18 -14.25 -22.98
CA PRO A 353 10.02 -13.92 -24.12
C PRO A 353 11.20 -14.89 -24.30
N TRP A 354 11.56 -15.65 -23.27
CA TRP A 354 12.54 -16.75 -23.36
C TRP A 354 12.07 -17.92 -24.25
N LEU A 355 10.79 -18.00 -24.59
CA LEU A 355 10.25 -18.95 -25.57
C LEU A 355 10.28 -18.43 -27.01
N LEU A 356 10.69 -17.17 -27.22
CA LEU A 356 10.83 -16.58 -28.55
C LEU A 356 11.99 -17.28 -29.30
N PRO A 357 11.77 -17.86 -30.49
CA PRO A 357 12.84 -18.49 -31.25
C PRO A 357 13.99 -17.52 -31.56
N HIS A 358 15.23 -18.01 -31.59
CA HIS A 358 16.40 -17.16 -31.77
C HIS A 358 16.35 -16.31 -33.06
N SER A 359 15.86 -16.87 -34.18
CA SER A 359 15.69 -16.12 -35.43
C SER A 359 14.75 -14.91 -35.27
N GLU A 360 13.73 -15.05 -34.43
CA GLU A 360 12.76 -13.99 -34.12
C GLU A 360 13.32 -12.99 -33.11
N GLN A 361 14.13 -13.44 -32.14
CA GLN A 361 14.87 -12.55 -31.24
C GLN A 361 15.76 -11.57 -32.03
N VAL A 362 16.52 -12.08 -33.01
CA VAL A 362 17.35 -11.25 -33.90
C VAL A 362 16.50 -10.26 -34.69
N ARG A 363 15.37 -10.71 -35.24
CA ARG A 363 14.46 -9.85 -36.03
C ARG A 363 13.84 -8.72 -35.19
N CYS A 364 13.49 -9.00 -33.95
CA CYS A 364 12.89 -8.03 -33.03
C CYS A 364 13.93 -7.17 -32.29
N GLY A 365 15.21 -7.54 -32.32
CA GLY A 365 16.28 -6.88 -31.57
C GLY A 365 16.19 -7.15 -30.06
N ILE A 366 15.85 -8.38 -29.66
CA ILE A 366 15.59 -8.77 -28.26
C ILE A 366 16.33 -10.08 -27.96
N GLU A 367 17.64 -10.01 -27.76
CA GLU A 367 18.44 -11.18 -27.38
C GLU A 367 18.25 -11.46 -25.88
N ILE A 368 17.65 -12.61 -25.56
CA ILE A 368 17.40 -13.02 -24.17
C ILE A 368 18.72 -13.40 -23.52
N GLY A 369 18.99 -12.81 -22.35
CA GLY A 369 20.27 -12.87 -21.65
C GLY A 369 21.15 -11.63 -21.88
N ARG A 370 20.81 -10.78 -22.86
CA ARG A 370 21.54 -9.55 -23.17
C ARG A 370 20.68 -8.30 -23.06
N GLU A 371 19.71 -8.10 -23.97
CA GLU A 371 18.81 -6.94 -23.91
C GLU A 371 17.76 -7.10 -22.81
N TYR A 372 17.24 -8.32 -22.62
CA TYR A 372 16.32 -8.66 -21.53
C TYR A 372 16.78 -9.95 -20.85
N PRO A 373 16.83 -10.05 -19.50
CA PRO A 373 17.37 -11.21 -18.82
C PRO A 373 16.58 -12.49 -19.07
N ALA A 374 17.27 -13.63 -19.06
CA ALA A 374 16.62 -14.93 -18.95
C ALA A 374 15.95 -15.07 -17.56
N PRO A 375 14.91 -15.91 -17.42
CA PRO A 375 14.29 -16.18 -16.13
C PRO A 375 15.32 -16.60 -15.07
N ILE A 376 15.37 -15.89 -13.95
CA ILE A 376 16.32 -16.17 -12.87
C ILE A 376 15.95 -17.44 -12.08
N VAL A 377 14.73 -17.95 -12.28
CA VAL A 377 14.20 -19.13 -11.60
C VAL A 377 13.23 -19.86 -12.53
N ASP A 378 13.16 -21.19 -12.42
CA ASP A 378 12.11 -21.99 -13.03
C ASP A 378 10.89 -22.04 -12.10
N HIS A 379 9.74 -21.57 -12.59
CA HIS A 379 8.50 -21.50 -11.80
C HIS A 379 8.02 -22.86 -11.30
N ALA A 380 8.13 -23.93 -12.11
CA ALA A 380 7.63 -25.25 -11.73
C ALA A 380 8.47 -25.82 -10.57
N LEU A 381 9.79 -25.72 -10.67
CA LEU A 381 10.71 -26.14 -9.60
C LEU A 381 10.52 -25.29 -8.32
N ALA A 382 10.39 -23.97 -8.47
CA ALA A 382 10.17 -23.07 -7.35
C ALA A 382 8.84 -23.36 -6.62
N ARG A 383 7.78 -23.65 -7.39
CA ARG A 383 6.47 -24.04 -6.86
C ARG A 383 6.59 -25.27 -5.97
N GLU A 384 7.23 -26.34 -6.43
CA GLU A 384 7.41 -27.57 -5.66
C GLU A 384 8.17 -27.32 -4.35
N LYS A 385 9.27 -26.57 -4.43
CA LYS A 385 10.08 -26.21 -3.26
C LYS A 385 9.27 -25.42 -2.24
N THR A 386 8.49 -24.43 -2.68
CA THR A 386 7.64 -23.63 -1.80
C THR A 386 6.54 -24.45 -1.15
N LEU A 387 5.89 -25.35 -1.89
CA LEU A 387 4.89 -26.27 -1.31
C LEU A 387 5.52 -27.15 -0.22
N ALA A 388 6.71 -27.69 -0.46
CA ALA A 388 7.44 -28.48 0.53
C ALA A 388 7.80 -27.66 1.78
N MET A 389 8.28 -26.41 1.59
CA MET A 389 8.64 -25.49 2.68
C MET A 389 7.45 -25.16 3.58
N PHE A 390 6.32 -24.76 2.99
CA PHE A 390 5.11 -24.44 3.75
C PHE A 390 4.47 -25.67 4.40
N LYS A 391 4.53 -26.84 3.76
CA LYS A 391 4.05 -28.09 4.35
C LYS A 391 4.84 -28.46 5.61
N ARG A 392 6.17 -28.28 5.61
CA ARG A 392 7.01 -28.51 6.79
C ARG A 392 6.71 -27.55 7.94
N ALA A 393 6.39 -26.29 7.64
CA ALA A 393 6.05 -25.31 8.68
C ALA A 393 4.60 -25.41 9.19
N SER A 394 3.73 -26.08 8.44
CA SER A 394 2.31 -26.28 8.81
C SER A 394 2.06 -27.61 9.53
N GLY A 395 3.07 -28.48 9.67
CA GLY A 395 2.97 -29.86 10.15
C GLY A 395 3.81 -30.12 11.38
#